data_AF-A0A8T6D324-F1
#
_entry.id   AF-A0A8T6D324-F1
#
_cell.length_a   1.000
_cell.length_b   1.000
_cell.length_c   1.000
_cell.angle_alpha   90.00
_cell.angle_beta   90.00
_cell.angle_gamma   90.00
#
_symmetry.space_group_name_H-M   'P 1'
#
loop_
_entity.id
_entity.type
_entity.pdbx_description
1 polymer ?
#
loop_
_entity_poly.entity_id
_entity_poly.type
_entity_poly.pdbx_seq_one_letter_code
_entity_poly.pdbx_strand_id
1 'polypeptide(L)'
;MHNRLNHLGWCLAGRRWRVLVAVAASALLLSACATTSDDEQQQAEPQQQQQQEEQTEAAAETSSGDSASTARSSSGSATSGRTGTVGAAQEEQQEQAQAVADSDEQMQSEEEPAQQQADDGMGGMEGGMSVGIIEAAAYDDLSPRLQLLLDWGYPVYVSGDEYTIALGTPDLSPGQHRISLVIEGPAGLIETPAMRITVLPDDAPGEMQEVVARFSRFPDGVRGFHVTYVEFATVGRWNLILHIPSEDGFEDIGIAIDIPEETAAPSVGDAAPASDSRTITDVANIEDLSTGDEPDPGLYLVSLADAVEAGKPLVVVFASPGFCTNAFCGPQAEVLSELRSIYGDAANYVHVDLYENPAEVKLGADPIETPILEEWGLHTGEWTFVVNADGVVAARFEAFAPLDEVETALAIVLEG
;
A
#
# COMPACT_ATOMS: atom_id res chain seq x y z
N MET A 1 -31.31 -74.00 5.25
CA MET A 1 -32.32 -73.59 6.25
C MET A 1 -33.25 -72.58 5.58
N HIS A 2 -34.53 -72.93 5.47
CA HIS A 2 -35.77 -72.17 5.19
C HIS A 2 -35.67 -70.73 4.63
N ASN A 3 -36.07 -70.48 3.36
CA ASN A 3 -37.41 -70.14 2.81
C ASN A 3 -37.79 -68.62 2.83
N ARG A 4 -37.93 -68.00 1.64
CA ARG A 4 -39.14 -67.31 1.07
C ARG A 4 -39.19 -65.79 1.36
N LEU A 5 -39.61 -64.82 0.52
CA LEU A 5 -40.53 -64.66 -0.64
C LEU A 5 -40.22 -63.26 -1.28
N ASN A 6 -40.11 -63.12 -2.62
CA ASN A 6 -41.05 -62.56 -3.61
C ASN A 6 -41.26 -61.01 -3.74
N HIS A 7 -40.99 -60.53 -4.97
CA HIS A 7 -41.83 -59.73 -5.90
C HIS A 7 -41.97 -58.18 -5.86
N LEU A 8 -41.76 -57.62 -7.07
CA LEU A 8 -42.40 -56.46 -7.78
C LEU A 8 -42.37 -55.07 -7.10
N GLY A 9 -42.23 -53.93 -7.79
CA GLY A 9 -42.55 -53.60 -9.18
C GLY A 9 -43.78 -52.66 -9.25
N TRP A 10 -43.53 -51.33 -9.33
CA TRP A 10 -44.33 -50.22 -9.91
C TRP A 10 -45.81 -49.97 -9.50
N CYS A 11 -46.12 -48.69 -9.21
CA CYS A 11 -47.38 -47.94 -9.48
C CYS A 11 -47.13 -46.46 -9.06
N LEU A 12 -47.08 -45.40 -9.88
CA LEU A 12 -48.01 -44.76 -10.84
C LEU A 12 -49.34 -44.20 -10.28
N ALA A 13 -49.59 -42.94 -10.70
CA ALA A 13 -50.84 -42.14 -10.73
C ALA A 13 -51.29 -41.42 -9.44
N GLY A 14 -51.68 -40.13 -9.42
CA GLY A 14 -51.82 -39.11 -10.45
C GLY A 14 -52.89 -38.04 -10.11
N ARG A 15 -52.81 -36.87 -10.79
CA ARG A 15 -53.81 -35.78 -10.99
C ARG A 15 -53.95 -34.73 -9.86
N ARG A 16 -54.12 -33.40 -10.07
CA ARG A 16 -54.71 -32.54 -11.15
C ARG A 16 -54.00 -31.14 -11.10
N TRP A 17 -53.52 -30.47 -12.16
CA TRP A 17 -54.11 -29.74 -13.33
C TRP A 17 -54.62 -28.29 -13.12
N ARG A 18 -54.13 -27.38 -14.00
CA ARG A 18 -54.52 -25.99 -14.42
C ARG A 18 -53.81 -24.83 -13.70
N VAL A 19 -53.04 -23.89 -14.30
CA VAL A 19 -53.08 -23.09 -15.56
C VAL A 19 -54.25 -22.11 -15.65
N LEU A 20 -54.02 -20.81 -15.39
CA LEU A 20 -54.21 -19.68 -16.33
C LEU A 20 -54.02 -18.27 -15.71
N VAL A 21 -53.50 -17.41 -16.58
CA VAL A 21 -53.30 -15.95 -16.59
C VAL A 21 -54.57 -15.15 -16.34
N ALA A 22 -54.46 -13.94 -15.74
CA ALA A 22 -55.37 -12.83 -16.02
C ALA A 22 -54.71 -11.44 -15.82
N VAL A 23 -54.82 -10.62 -16.86
CA VAL A 23 -54.54 -9.17 -16.98
C VAL A 23 -55.86 -8.40 -16.84
N ALA A 24 -55.87 -7.23 -16.19
CA ALA A 24 -56.68 -6.02 -16.51
C ALA A 24 -56.44 -4.98 -15.39
N ALA A 25 -55.82 -3.83 -15.66
CA ALA A 25 -56.37 -2.61 -16.28
C ALA A 25 -57.42 -1.88 -15.42
N SER A 26 -57.03 -0.70 -14.91
CA SER A 26 -57.93 0.43 -14.66
C SER A 26 -57.13 1.73 -14.83
N ALA A 27 -57.55 2.52 -15.82
CA ALA A 27 -57.16 3.90 -16.06
C ALA A 27 -58.43 4.76 -16.03
N LEU A 28 -58.22 6.09 -15.96
CA LEU A 28 -59.15 7.24 -16.03
C LEU A 28 -59.24 7.99 -14.67
N LEU A 29 -59.18 9.32 -14.57
CA LEU A 29 -58.73 10.46 -15.39
C LEU A 29 -59.08 11.72 -14.55
N LEU A 30 -58.24 12.77 -14.57
CA LEU A 30 -58.53 14.23 -14.45
C LEU A 30 -57.20 14.94 -14.07
N SER A 31 -56.38 15.39 -15.03
CA SER A 31 -56.39 16.73 -15.68
C SER A 31 -56.02 17.85 -14.68
N ALA A 32 -54.78 18.35 -14.59
CA ALA A 32 -53.99 19.22 -15.48
C ALA A 32 -54.29 20.73 -15.35
N CYS A 33 -53.21 21.53 -15.43
CA CYS A 33 -53.11 23.02 -15.58
C CYS A 33 -53.24 23.85 -14.28
N ALA A 34 -52.49 24.92 -14.01
CA ALA A 34 -51.43 25.64 -14.73
C ALA A 34 -50.67 26.61 -13.79
N THR A 35 -49.36 26.76 -14.05
CA THR A 35 -48.50 27.95 -14.19
C THR A 35 -48.66 29.26 -13.38
N THR A 36 -47.47 29.86 -13.14
CA THR A 36 -47.06 31.27 -12.97
C THR A 36 -47.26 31.96 -11.62
N SER A 37 -46.19 32.46 -10.99
CA SER A 37 -45.68 33.84 -11.20
C SER A 37 -44.48 34.16 -10.29
N ASP A 38 -43.65 35.06 -10.81
CA ASP A 38 -42.38 35.60 -10.30
C ASP A 38 -42.49 36.53 -9.06
N ASP A 39 -41.30 36.93 -8.59
CA ASP A 39 -40.93 38.15 -7.84
C ASP A 39 -40.94 38.14 -6.29
N GLU A 40 -39.75 37.99 -5.68
CA GLU A 40 -38.87 39.08 -5.20
C GLU A 40 -37.74 38.51 -4.28
N GLN A 41 -36.46 38.61 -4.70
CA GLN A 41 -35.36 39.41 -4.08
C GLN A 41 -34.88 38.96 -2.68
N GLN A 42 -33.59 38.90 -2.28
CA GLN A 42 -32.30 39.36 -2.82
C GLN A 42 -31.16 38.91 -1.86
N GLN A 43 -29.91 38.86 -2.37
CA GLN A 43 -28.60 38.98 -1.66
C GLN A 43 -28.12 37.74 -0.84
N ALA A 44 -26.86 37.26 -0.88
CA ALA A 44 -25.57 37.86 -1.23
C ALA A 44 -24.49 36.79 -1.60
N GLU A 45 -23.65 37.10 -2.60
CA GLU A 45 -22.29 36.57 -2.79
C GLU A 45 -21.36 37.76 -3.10
N PRO A 46 -20.10 37.79 -2.61
CA PRO A 46 -19.11 38.69 -3.17
C PRO A 46 -17.85 37.97 -3.70
N GLN A 47 -17.52 38.32 -4.95
CA GLN A 47 -16.22 38.82 -5.41
C GLN A 47 -14.97 37.92 -5.35
N GLN A 48 -14.74 37.12 -6.40
CA GLN A 48 -13.38 36.76 -6.85
C GLN A 48 -13.35 36.55 -8.37
N GLN A 49 -13.54 37.62 -9.15
CA GLN A 49 -13.29 37.62 -10.60
C GLN A 49 -13.25 39.06 -11.11
N GLN A 50 -12.21 39.80 -10.67
CA GLN A 50 -11.88 41.11 -11.25
C GLN A 50 -10.42 41.53 -10.99
N GLN A 51 -9.53 40.56 -10.77
CA GLN A 51 -8.09 40.79 -10.68
C GLN A 51 -7.34 39.73 -11.51
N GLN A 52 -7.51 39.74 -12.82
CA GLN A 52 -6.58 39.03 -13.73
C GLN A 52 -6.55 39.55 -15.18
N GLU A 53 -7.19 40.69 -15.47
CA GLU A 53 -7.10 41.34 -16.80
C GLU A 53 -6.30 42.64 -16.80
N GLU A 54 -5.51 42.91 -15.76
CA GLU A 54 -4.71 44.14 -15.66
C GLU A 54 -3.22 43.83 -15.37
N GLN A 55 -2.64 42.83 -16.05
CA GLN A 55 -1.17 42.63 -16.14
C GLN A 55 -0.77 41.97 -17.48
N THR A 56 -1.22 42.52 -18.60
CA THR A 56 -0.68 42.22 -19.94
C THR A 56 -0.68 43.46 -20.82
N GLU A 57 -0.12 44.57 -20.32
CA GLU A 57 0.15 45.72 -21.19
C GLU A 57 1.28 46.60 -20.64
N ALA A 58 2.51 46.07 -20.62
CA ALA A 58 3.74 46.86 -20.46
C ALA A 58 4.98 46.08 -20.91
N ALA A 59 5.14 45.84 -22.22
CA ALA A 59 6.46 45.74 -22.89
C ALA A 59 6.29 45.38 -24.38
N ALA A 60 5.67 46.24 -25.16
CA ALA A 60 5.83 46.23 -26.61
C ALA A 60 5.51 47.60 -27.17
N GLU A 61 6.53 48.44 -27.35
CA GLU A 61 6.68 49.28 -28.55
C GLU A 61 7.99 50.07 -28.54
N THR A 62 8.49 50.34 -29.77
CA THR A 62 9.73 51.01 -30.18
C THR A 62 10.97 50.10 -30.23
N SER A 63 11.64 49.87 -31.36
CA SER A 63 11.65 50.55 -32.65
C SER A 63 12.15 49.65 -33.78
N SER A 64 11.63 49.94 -34.96
CA SER A 64 11.92 49.41 -36.29
C SER A 64 13.30 49.83 -36.84
N GLY A 65 13.85 49.04 -37.77
CA GLY A 65 14.92 49.55 -38.66
C GLY A 65 15.82 48.51 -39.34
N ASP A 66 15.28 47.84 -40.37
CA ASP A 66 15.91 47.49 -41.67
C ASP A 66 17.42 47.16 -41.83
N SER A 67 17.69 45.98 -42.43
CA SER A 67 18.46 45.81 -43.70
C SER A 67 19.34 44.54 -43.78
N ALA A 68 18.90 43.61 -44.63
CA ALA A 68 19.61 42.89 -45.69
C ALA A 68 21.06 42.34 -45.53
N SER A 69 21.14 41.02 -45.80
CA SER A 69 22.16 40.30 -46.60
C SER A 69 23.56 40.07 -46.01
N THR A 70 23.99 38.80 -45.96
CA THR A 70 24.84 38.15 -46.99
C THR A 70 25.49 36.89 -46.39
N ALA A 71 25.44 35.79 -47.14
CA ALA A 71 26.17 34.56 -46.86
C ALA A 71 27.70 34.74 -47.01
N ARG A 72 28.51 34.07 -46.18
CA ARG A 72 29.66 33.27 -46.65
C ARG A 72 30.40 32.53 -45.55
N SER A 73 30.74 31.31 -45.94
CA SER A 73 31.76 30.35 -45.49
C SER A 73 33.16 30.90 -45.17
N SER A 74 33.86 30.26 -44.22
CA SER A 74 35.26 29.76 -44.29
C SER A 74 35.69 29.30 -42.88
N SER A 75 35.94 28.01 -42.60
CA SER A 75 37.20 27.27 -42.77
C SER A 75 38.45 27.94 -42.15
N GLY A 76 39.15 27.25 -41.23
CA GLY A 76 40.59 27.50 -41.00
C GLY A 76 41.13 27.31 -39.57
N SER A 77 41.45 26.06 -39.24
CA SER A 77 42.66 25.55 -38.57
C SER A 77 43.51 26.40 -37.59
N ALA A 78 43.65 25.85 -36.37
CA ALA A 78 44.88 25.37 -35.74
C ALA A 78 45.86 26.31 -34.95
N THR A 79 46.10 25.84 -33.72
CA THR A 79 47.37 25.74 -32.95
C THR A 79 47.87 26.86 -32.02
N SER A 80 48.03 26.44 -30.75
CA SER A 80 49.17 26.67 -29.84
C SER A 80 49.12 27.82 -28.82
N GLY A 81 49.15 27.44 -27.53
CA GLY A 81 50.24 27.87 -26.64
C GLY A 81 49.96 28.85 -25.48
N ARG A 82 49.74 28.27 -24.29
CA ARG A 82 50.20 28.67 -22.93
C ARG A 82 49.79 29.99 -22.25
N THR A 83 49.32 29.76 -21.00
CA THR A 83 49.61 30.41 -19.69
C THR A 83 48.81 31.62 -19.16
N GLY A 84 48.33 31.44 -17.91
CA GLY A 84 47.89 32.45 -16.91
C GLY A 84 46.41 32.83 -17.05
N THR A 85 45.55 32.85 -16.04
CA THR A 85 45.71 32.99 -14.58
C THR A 85 44.35 32.62 -13.95
N VAL A 86 44.34 31.74 -12.94
CA VAL A 86 43.18 31.46 -12.07
C VAL A 86 43.65 31.77 -10.65
N GLY A 87 42.90 32.56 -9.89
CA GLY A 87 43.19 32.85 -8.49
C GLY A 87 42.85 34.28 -8.09
N ALA A 88 41.57 34.53 -7.81
CA ALA A 88 41.09 35.70 -7.06
C ALA A 88 39.64 35.47 -6.63
N ALA A 89 39.39 34.46 -5.78
CA ALA A 89 38.14 34.30 -5.02
C ALA A 89 38.27 33.21 -3.94
N GLN A 90 39.45 33.10 -3.29
CA GLN A 90 39.68 32.07 -2.25
C GLN A 90 40.70 32.50 -1.20
N GLU A 91 40.72 33.79 -0.84
CA GLU A 91 41.71 34.36 0.09
C GLU A 91 41.10 35.28 1.17
N GLU A 92 39.79 35.20 1.44
CA GLU A 92 39.11 36.02 2.48
C GLU A 92 38.31 35.21 3.53
N GLN A 93 38.47 33.89 3.61
CA GLN A 93 37.78 33.08 4.64
C GLN A 93 38.72 32.21 5.51
N GLN A 94 40.01 32.50 5.54
CA GLN A 94 41.00 31.73 6.31
C GLN A 94 41.80 32.58 7.32
N GLU A 95 41.22 33.69 7.79
CA GLU A 95 41.84 34.61 8.76
C GLU A 95 40.95 34.87 10.01
N GLN A 96 40.14 33.88 10.41
CA GLN A 96 39.39 33.91 11.69
C GLN A 96 39.52 32.62 12.53
N ALA A 97 40.51 31.78 12.23
CA ALA A 97 40.79 30.59 13.03
C ALA A 97 42.31 30.36 13.15
N GLN A 98 42.98 31.08 14.06
CA GLN A 98 44.20 30.68 14.82
C GLN A 98 45.02 31.88 15.33
N ALA A 99 44.58 32.46 16.44
CA ALA A 99 45.35 33.18 17.46
C ALA A 99 44.29 33.63 18.48
N VAL A 100 44.16 33.10 19.69
CA VAL A 100 45.15 33.04 20.75
C VAL A 100 44.78 31.89 21.68
N ALA A 101 45.53 30.79 21.57
CA ALA A 101 45.86 29.97 22.72
C ALA A 101 47.03 30.65 23.46
N ASP A 102 47.11 30.42 24.77
CA ASP A 102 48.17 30.85 25.69
C ASP A 102 48.20 32.32 26.14
N SER A 103 47.34 32.63 27.11
CA SER A 103 47.78 33.34 28.31
C SER A 103 46.96 32.87 29.51
N ASP A 104 47.55 31.89 30.19
CA ASP A 104 47.24 31.28 31.48
C ASP A 104 47.02 32.26 32.65
N GLU A 105 46.48 31.69 33.73
CA GLU A 105 46.58 32.12 35.13
C GLU A 105 45.75 33.35 35.57
N GLN A 106 44.52 33.10 36.03
CA GLN A 106 44.16 33.37 37.44
C GLN A 106 42.76 32.82 37.81
N MET A 107 42.74 32.11 38.93
CA MET A 107 41.60 31.67 39.76
C MET A 107 40.98 30.29 39.46
N GLN A 108 41.74 29.28 39.89
CA GLN A 108 41.22 28.02 40.45
C GLN A 108 40.69 28.25 41.89
N SER A 109 39.50 27.72 42.18
CA SER A 109 38.92 27.27 43.48
C SER A 109 37.40 27.41 43.33
N GLU A 110 36.54 26.41 43.42
CA GLU A 110 36.44 25.36 44.44
C GLU A 110 35.74 24.11 43.85
N GLU A 111 36.35 22.94 44.03
CA GLU A 111 35.68 21.64 44.08
C GLU A 111 35.24 21.38 45.53
N GLU A 112 34.03 20.83 45.76
CA GLU A 112 33.88 19.65 46.63
C GLU A 112 32.50 18.97 46.44
N PRO A 113 32.41 17.63 46.62
CA PRO A 113 31.23 16.81 46.36
C PRO A 113 30.47 16.47 47.65
N ALA A 114 29.22 16.02 47.53
CA ALA A 114 28.52 15.37 48.65
C ALA A 114 27.80 14.10 48.17
N GLN A 115 28.30 12.96 48.64
CA GLN A 115 27.62 11.66 48.64
C GLN A 115 26.75 11.51 49.89
N GLN A 116 25.66 10.74 49.71
CA GLN A 116 24.93 9.92 50.69
C GLN A 116 24.11 10.58 51.81
N GLN A 117 22.79 10.43 51.68
CA GLN A 117 21.94 9.96 52.78
C GLN A 117 20.74 9.18 52.20
N ALA A 118 20.68 7.90 52.57
CA ALA A 118 19.44 7.14 52.63
C ALA A 118 18.71 7.53 53.93
N ASP A 119 17.40 7.79 53.87
CA ASP A 119 16.41 6.92 54.53
C ASP A 119 14.97 7.38 54.24
N ASP A 120 14.12 6.36 54.09
CA ASP A 120 12.70 6.29 54.42
C ASP A 120 11.68 7.27 53.80
N GLY A 121 10.83 6.70 52.94
CA GLY A 121 9.40 6.74 53.22
C GLY A 121 8.47 7.05 52.06
N MET A 122 7.81 5.99 51.59
CA MET A 122 6.42 5.98 51.09
C MET A 122 6.15 6.56 49.70
N GLY A 123 5.75 5.66 48.80
CA GLY A 123 4.90 6.02 47.66
C GLY A 123 5.36 5.45 46.32
N GLY A 124 5.73 4.17 46.26
CA GLY A 124 5.74 3.46 44.99
C GLY A 124 4.35 3.49 44.37
N MET A 125 4.17 4.36 43.37
CA MET A 125 3.20 4.16 42.30
C MET A 125 4.01 3.95 41.02
N GLU A 126 4.82 2.91 41.00
CA GLU A 126 5.12 2.22 39.74
C GLU A 126 3.84 1.45 39.36
N GLY A 127 2.84 2.21 38.89
CA GLY A 127 1.76 1.66 38.10
C GLY A 127 2.23 1.53 36.66
N GLY A 128 3.31 0.78 36.44
CA GLY A 128 3.60 0.26 35.10
C GLY A 128 2.48 -0.71 34.79
N MET A 129 1.48 -0.28 34.02
CA MET A 129 0.53 -1.21 33.42
C MET A 129 1.38 -2.14 32.55
N SER A 130 1.62 -3.36 33.05
CA SER A 130 2.26 -4.40 32.28
C SER A 130 1.29 -4.79 31.18
N VAL A 131 1.43 -4.18 30.00
CA VAL A 131 0.71 -4.61 28.81
C VAL A 131 1.16 -6.04 28.52
N GLY A 132 0.21 -6.97 28.45
CA GLY A 132 0.50 -8.34 28.06
C GLY A 132 0.93 -8.38 26.59
N ILE A 133 2.05 -9.03 26.31
CA ILE A 133 2.50 -9.31 24.94
C ILE A 133 1.91 -10.65 24.50
N ILE A 134 1.22 -10.65 23.36
CA ILE A 134 0.53 -11.80 22.79
C ILE A 134 1.38 -12.35 21.64
N GLU A 135 1.56 -13.67 21.63
CA GLU A 135 2.19 -14.40 20.53
C GLU A 135 1.15 -14.69 19.44
N ALA A 136 1.62 -14.93 18.21
CA ALA A 136 0.73 -15.38 17.14
C ALA A 136 0.02 -16.67 17.57
N ALA A 137 -1.29 -16.73 17.35
CA ALA A 137 -2.13 -17.84 17.72
C ALA A 137 -1.67 -19.11 16.97
N ALA A 138 -1.40 -20.18 17.73
CA ALA A 138 -1.15 -21.48 17.15
C ALA A 138 -2.45 -22.03 16.55
N TYR A 139 -2.32 -22.75 15.43
CA TYR A 139 -3.38 -23.26 14.55
C TYR A 139 -4.57 -24.01 15.21
N ASP A 140 -4.49 -24.38 16.49
CA ASP A 140 -5.49 -25.19 17.17
C ASP A 140 -6.44 -24.28 17.99
N ASP A 141 -7.67 -24.09 17.51
CA ASP A 141 -8.83 -23.43 18.18
C ASP A 141 -9.24 -22.02 17.69
N LEU A 142 -9.01 -21.72 16.41
CA LEU A 142 -9.42 -20.45 15.78
C LEU A 142 -10.80 -20.51 15.14
N SER A 143 -11.52 -19.38 15.14
CA SER A 143 -12.79 -19.26 14.41
C SER A 143 -12.57 -19.43 12.90
N PRO A 144 -13.57 -19.87 12.10
CA PRO A 144 -13.40 -20.06 10.65
C PRO A 144 -12.90 -18.80 9.91
N ARG A 145 -13.22 -17.61 10.42
CA ARG A 145 -12.76 -16.33 9.88
C ARG A 145 -11.25 -16.15 10.08
N LEU A 146 -10.72 -16.54 11.23
CA LEU A 146 -9.30 -16.45 11.56
C LEU A 146 -8.49 -17.53 10.87
N GLN A 147 -9.08 -18.72 10.72
CA GLN A 147 -8.48 -19.80 9.94
C GLN A 147 -8.23 -19.36 8.49
N LEU A 148 -9.17 -18.62 7.88
CA LEU A 148 -8.98 -18.10 6.52
C LEU A 148 -7.81 -17.11 6.42
N LEU A 149 -7.49 -16.36 7.46
CA LEU A 149 -6.32 -15.46 7.42
C LEU A 149 -5.01 -16.25 7.54
N LEU A 150 -4.96 -17.24 8.43
CA LEU A 150 -3.80 -18.13 8.58
C LEU A 150 -3.54 -18.98 7.33
N ASP A 151 -4.58 -19.52 6.71
CA ASP A 151 -4.47 -20.33 5.49
C ASP A 151 -3.86 -19.55 4.32
N TRP A 152 -3.90 -18.21 4.39
CA TRP A 152 -3.29 -17.29 3.43
C TRP A 152 -1.95 -16.71 3.91
N GLY A 153 -1.38 -17.26 4.99
CA GLY A 153 -0.05 -16.91 5.50
C GLY A 153 0.01 -15.71 6.45
N TYR A 154 -1.13 -15.12 6.84
CA TYR A 154 -1.16 -13.93 7.70
C TYR A 154 -1.17 -14.29 9.19
N PRO A 155 -0.19 -13.84 10.00
CA PRO A 155 -0.19 -14.06 11.44
C PRO A 155 -1.42 -13.43 12.11
N VAL A 156 -2.04 -14.17 13.02
CA VAL A 156 -3.21 -13.74 13.80
C VAL A 156 -2.90 -13.79 15.28
N TYR A 157 -3.30 -12.77 16.02
CA TYR A 157 -3.11 -12.59 17.46
C TYR A 157 -4.46 -12.44 18.13
N VAL A 158 -4.64 -13.09 19.28
CA VAL A 158 -5.92 -13.11 19.99
C VAL A 158 -5.70 -12.63 21.43
N SER A 159 -6.36 -11.53 21.80
CA SER A 159 -6.37 -11.01 23.18
C SER A 159 -7.67 -11.40 23.86
N GLY A 160 -7.63 -12.47 24.66
CA GLY A 160 -8.82 -13.02 25.32
C GLY A 160 -9.92 -13.38 24.32
N ASP A 161 -11.17 -13.06 24.64
CA ASP A 161 -12.32 -13.26 23.73
C ASP A 161 -12.74 -11.95 23.01
N GLU A 162 -11.96 -10.87 23.17
CA GLU A 162 -12.40 -9.51 22.85
C GLU A 162 -11.78 -8.96 21.57
N TYR A 163 -10.48 -9.22 21.35
CA TYR A 163 -9.77 -8.67 20.20
C TYR A 163 -9.07 -9.74 19.38
N THR A 164 -9.19 -9.58 18.06
CA THR A 164 -8.34 -10.27 17.09
C THR A 164 -7.58 -9.27 16.25
N ILE A 165 -6.27 -9.46 16.14
CA ILE A 165 -5.39 -8.65 15.32
C ILE A 165 -4.77 -9.57 14.27
N ALA A 166 -4.78 -9.17 13.01
CA ALA A 166 -4.05 -9.86 11.96
C ALA A 166 -2.98 -8.93 11.38
N LEU A 167 -1.79 -9.47 11.12
CA LEU A 167 -0.70 -8.78 10.46
C LEU A 167 -0.72 -9.10 8.96
N GLY A 168 -0.95 -8.09 8.13
CA GLY A 168 -1.05 -8.23 6.68
C GLY A 168 0.28 -8.08 5.95
N THR A 169 1.38 -7.82 6.66
CA THR A 169 2.72 -7.66 6.11
C THR A 169 3.76 -8.46 6.90
N PRO A 170 3.64 -9.80 6.98
CA PRO A 170 4.57 -10.64 7.73
C PRO A 170 5.97 -10.77 7.10
N ASP A 171 6.17 -10.46 5.83
CA ASP A 171 7.49 -10.55 5.20
C ASP A 171 8.33 -9.31 5.57
N LEU A 172 9.15 -9.45 6.62
CA LEU A 172 9.88 -8.36 7.26
C LEU A 172 11.39 -8.67 7.35
N SER A 173 12.19 -7.63 7.55
CA SER A 173 13.64 -7.69 7.78
C SER A 173 14.12 -6.40 8.45
N PRO A 174 15.41 -6.23 8.80
CA PRO A 174 15.91 -4.92 9.21
C PRO A 174 15.76 -3.88 8.08
N GLY A 175 15.32 -2.68 8.43
CA GLY A 175 15.01 -1.60 7.49
C GLY A 175 13.59 -1.05 7.65
N GLN A 176 13.19 -0.20 6.71
CA GLN A 176 11.86 0.40 6.66
C GLN A 176 10.85 -0.57 6.05
N HIS A 177 9.78 -0.86 6.77
CA HIS A 177 8.70 -1.74 6.31
C HIS A 177 7.33 -1.11 6.49
N ARG A 178 6.44 -1.39 5.53
CA ARG A 178 5.01 -1.12 5.65
C ARG A 178 4.40 -2.14 6.59
N ILE A 179 3.62 -1.69 7.56
CA ILE A 179 2.87 -2.52 8.50
C ILE A 179 1.38 -2.32 8.26
N SER A 180 0.67 -3.39 7.90
CA SER A 180 -0.79 -3.39 7.79
C SER A 180 -1.43 -4.28 8.85
N LEU A 181 -2.47 -3.78 9.52
CA LEU A 181 -3.13 -4.46 10.63
C LEU A 181 -4.64 -4.42 10.47
N VAL A 182 -5.28 -5.59 10.48
CA VAL A 182 -6.73 -5.70 10.66
C VAL A 182 -7.00 -5.95 12.13
N ILE A 183 -7.85 -5.13 12.74
CA ILE A 183 -8.16 -5.23 14.16
C ILE A 183 -9.67 -5.36 14.32
N GLU A 184 -10.12 -6.46 14.89
CA GLU A 184 -11.51 -6.68 15.26
C GLU A 184 -11.62 -6.64 16.78
N GLY A 185 -12.54 -5.81 17.28
CA GLY A 185 -12.91 -5.78 18.68
C GLY A 185 -14.33 -6.30 18.91
N PRO A 186 -14.88 -6.14 20.13
CA PRO A 186 -16.20 -6.67 20.49
C PRO A 186 -17.37 -6.14 19.63
N ALA A 187 -17.22 -4.95 19.06
CA ALA A 187 -18.22 -4.30 18.20
C ALA A 187 -18.01 -4.56 16.70
N GLY A 188 -16.98 -5.33 16.32
CA GLY A 188 -16.57 -5.56 14.93
C GLY A 188 -15.25 -4.88 14.58
N LEU A 189 -15.07 -4.61 13.27
CA LEU A 189 -13.85 -3.96 12.74
C LEU A 189 -13.60 -2.62 13.43
N ILE A 190 -12.38 -2.41 13.92
CA ILE A 190 -11.93 -1.14 14.45
C ILE A 190 -11.56 -0.25 13.26
N GLU A 191 -12.29 0.86 13.10
CA GLU A 191 -12.12 1.77 11.94
C GLU A 191 -11.61 3.17 12.37
N THR A 192 -11.03 3.27 13.57
CA THR A 192 -10.52 4.55 14.10
C THR A 192 -9.54 5.17 13.10
N PRO A 193 -9.75 6.43 12.64
CA PRO A 193 -8.96 7.02 11.57
C PRO A 193 -7.44 7.06 11.81
N ALA A 194 -7.04 7.13 13.07
CA ALA A 194 -5.65 7.12 13.49
C ALA A 194 -5.53 6.37 14.81
N MET A 195 -4.53 5.49 14.90
CA MET A 195 -4.22 4.71 16.09
C MET A 195 -2.73 4.81 16.36
N ARG A 196 -2.37 5.09 17.62
CA ARG A 196 -0.96 5.10 18.02
C ARG A 196 -0.49 3.66 18.19
N ILE A 197 0.73 3.38 17.74
CA ILE A 197 1.42 2.13 18.01
C ILE A 197 2.79 2.47 18.61
N THR A 198 3.09 1.89 19.77
CA THR A 198 4.45 1.92 20.32
C THR A 198 5.19 0.68 19.86
N VAL A 199 6.34 0.87 19.21
CA VAL A 199 7.17 -0.23 18.70
C VAL A 199 8.48 -0.25 19.48
N LEU A 200 8.86 -1.42 19.98
CA LEU A 200 10.05 -1.60 20.81
C LEU A 200 10.66 -2.98 20.61
N PRO A 201 12.00 -3.12 20.63
CA PRO A 201 12.65 -4.43 20.64
C PRO A 201 12.37 -5.15 21.97
N ASP A 202 12.29 -6.48 21.93
CA ASP A 202 12.04 -7.31 23.12
C ASP A 202 13.27 -7.39 24.04
N ASP A 203 14.44 -7.72 23.45
CA ASP A 203 15.70 -7.97 24.17
C ASP A 203 16.91 -7.19 23.61
N ALA A 204 16.73 -6.31 22.63
CA ALA A 204 17.83 -5.56 21.99
C ALA A 204 17.97 -4.13 22.54
N PRO A 205 19.19 -3.55 22.55
CA PRO A 205 19.34 -2.11 22.69
C PRO A 205 18.82 -1.45 21.41
N GLY A 206 17.55 -1.09 21.39
CA GLY A 206 16.94 -0.30 20.33
C GLY A 206 16.04 0.77 20.93
N GLU A 207 15.85 1.84 20.16
CA GLU A 207 14.99 2.94 20.58
C GLU A 207 13.53 2.55 20.43
N MET A 208 12.75 2.86 21.45
CA MET A 208 11.30 2.86 21.33
C MET A 208 10.90 3.95 20.32
N GLN A 209 10.02 3.58 19.41
CA GLN A 209 9.44 4.51 18.43
C GLN A 209 7.92 4.55 18.60
N GLU A 210 7.36 5.73 18.44
CA GLU A 210 5.92 5.94 18.44
C GLU A 210 5.49 6.26 17.01
N VAL A 211 4.61 5.44 16.45
CA VAL A 211 4.09 5.63 15.09
C VAL A 211 2.58 5.76 15.12
N VAL A 212 2.01 6.31 14.04
CA VAL A 212 0.57 6.49 13.89
C VAL A 212 0.11 5.68 12.69
N ALA A 213 -0.66 4.63 12.96
CA ALA A 213 -1.30 3.85 11.93
C ALA A 213 -2.63 4.49 11.51
N ARG A 214 -2.81 4.70 10.21
CA ARG A 214 -4.01 5.32 9.63
C ARG A 214 -4.92 4.26 9.06
N PHE A 215 -6.21 4.37 9.34
CA PHE A 215 -7.18 3.44 8.77
C PHE A 215 -7.39 3.75 7.29
N SER A 216 -7.08 2.77 6.44
CA SER A 216 -7.35 2.78 5.01
C SER A 216 -8.60 1.95 4.73
N ARG A 217 -9.66 2.60 4.24
CA ARG A 217 -10.92 1.94 3.90
C ARG A 217 -10.87 1.45 2.46
N PHE A 218 -11.33 0.22 2.23
CA PHE A 218 -11.42 -0.34 0.90
C PHE A 218 -12.55 0.33 0.09
N PRO A 219 -12.48 0.29 -1.26
CA PRO A 219 -13.53 0.84 -2.11
C PRO A 219 -14.93 0.23 -1.87
N ASP A 220 -15.02 -0.99 -1.35
CA ASP A 220 -16.29 -1.65 -0.99
C ASP A 220 -17.00 -1.02 0.23
N GLY A 221 -16.29 -0.18 0.98
CA GLY A 221 -16.82 0.55 2.13
C GLY A 221 -16.97 -0.29 3.41
N VAL A 222 -16.74 -1.60 3.39
CA VAL A 222 -17.00 -2.52 4.51
C VAL A 222 -15.74 -3.17 5.07
N ARG A 223 -14.62 -3.10 4.34
CA ARG A 223 -13.31 -3.59 4.77
C ARG A 223 -12.30 -2.44 4.86
N GLY A 224 -11.21 -2.71 5.56
CA GLY A 224 -10.08 -1.80 5.71
C GLY A 224 -9.11 -2.30 6.77
N PHE A 225 -7.95 -1.66 6.82
CA PHE A 225 -6.92 -1.95 7.80
C PHE A 225 -6.16 -0.69 8.17
N HIS A 226 -5.45 -0.73 9.29
CA HIS A 226 -4.53 0.31 9.71
C HIS A 226 -3.17 0.12 9.03
N VAL A 227 -2.65 1.18 8.41
CA VAL A 227 -1.32 1.18 7.77
C VAL A 227 -0.40 2.15 8.49
N THR A 228 0.83 1.72 8.74
CA THR A 228 1.94 2.58 9.16
C THR A 228 3.23 2.13 8.50
N TYR A 229 4.30 2.90 8.65
CA TYR A 229 5.66 2.50 8.31
C TYR A 229 6.50 2.45 9.58
N VAL A 230 7.34 1.43 9.70
CA VAL A 230 8.17 1.17 10.87
C VAL A 230 9.58 0.85 10.41
N GLU A 231 10.58 1.41 11.08
CA GLU A 231 11.98 1.05 10.87
C GLU A 231 12.40 0.00 11.92
N PHE A 232 12.79 -1.19 11.47
CA PHE A 232 13.36 -2.21 12.35
C PHE A 232 14.88 -2.16 12.29
N ALA A 233 15.51 -1.71 13.37
CA ALA A 233 16.96 -1.50 13.38
C ALA A 233 17.77 -2.81 13.36
N THR A 234 17.19 -3.91 13.85
CA THR A 234 17.90 -5.18 14.05
C THR A 234 16.97 -6.37 13.86
N VAL A 235 17.59 -7.50 13.51
CA VAL A 235 16.95 -8.82 13.57
C VAL A 235 16.52 -9.16 14.99
N GLY A 236 15.52 -10.04 15.10
CA GLY A 236 15.03 -10.57 16.36
C GLY A 236 13.59 -10.16 16.64
N ARG A 237 13.19 -10.29 17.90
CA ARG A 237 11.81 -10.10 18.32
C ARG A 237 11.51 -8.65 18.65
N TRP A 238 10.38 -8.17 18.15
CA TRP A 238 9.86 -6.82 18.37
C TRP A 238 8.43 -6.89 18.88
N ASN A 239 8.08 -5.92 19.72
CA ASN A 239 6.75 -5.78 20.29
C ASN A 239 6.06 -4.56 19.69
N LEU A 240 4.80 -4.73 19.30
CA LEU A 240 3.91 -3.65 18.89
C LEU A 240 2.82 -3.51 19.94
N ILE A 241 2.79 -2.38 20.63
CA ILE A 241 1.72 -2.03 21.57
C ILE A 241 0.72 -1.13 20.84
N LEU A 242 -0.45 -1.68 20.54
CA LEU A 242 -1.56 -0.98 19.91
C LEU A 242 -2.38 -0.25 20.96
N HIS A 243 -2.53 1.07 20.82
CA HIS A 243 -3.34 1.90 21.71
C HIS A 243 -4.74 2.08 21.11
N ILE A 244 -5.64 1.12 21.35
CA ILE A 244 -6.97 1.08 20.76
C ILE A 244 -7.90 2.01 21.54
N PRO A 245 -8.55 3.01 20.92
CA PRO A 245 -9.51 3.85 21.63
C PRO A 245 -10.71 3.04 22.13
N SER A 246 -11.12 3.30 23.36
CA SER A 246 -12.27 2.68 24.03
C SER A 246 -13.13 3.72 24.76
N GLU A 247 -14.30 3.33 25.27
CA GLU A 247 -15.19 4.24 26.01
C GLU A 247 -14.50 4.85 27.27
N ASP A 248 -13.60 4.10 27.89
CA ASP A 248 -12.88 4.47 29.10
C ASP A 248 -11.48 5.08 28.83
N GLY A 249 -11.13 5.32 27.55
CA GLY A 249 -9.86 5.92 27.14
C GLY A 249 -9.18 5.11 26.05
N PHE A 250 -8.17 4.32 26.44
CA PHE A 250 -7.44 3.43 25.55
C PHE A 250 -7.32 2.04 26.18
N GLU A 251 -7.36 1.03 25.33
CA GLU A 251 -6.96 -0.33 25.65
C GLU A 251 -5.65 -0.64 24.94
N ASP A 252 -4.66 -1.04 25.72
CA ASP A 252 -3.33 -1.36 25.22
C ASP A 252 -3.23 -2.87 24.99
N ILE A 253 -2.99 -3.26 23.75
CA ILE A 253 -2.78 -4.66 23.37
C ILE A 253 -1.38 -4.79 22.81
N GLY A 254 -0.55 -5.68 23.35
CA GLY A 254 0.78 -5.96 22.85
C GLY A 254 0.79 -7.19 21.96
N ILE A 255 1.44 -7.14 20.80
CA ILE A 255 1.73 -8.31 19.96
C ILE A 255 3.24 -8.44 19.74
N ALA A 256 3.74 -9.67 19.69
CA ALA A 256 5.12 -9.98 19.33
C ALA A 256 5.22 -10.33 17.83
N ILE A 257 6.19 -9.76 17.14
CA ILE A 257 6.55 -10.08 15.77
C ILE A 257 8.04 -10.44 15.71
N ASP A 258 8.39 -11.37 14.81
CA ASP A 258 9.78 -11.76 14.59
C ASP A 258 10.29 -11.09 13.30
N ILE A 259 11.46 -10.47 13.38
CA ILE A 259 12.16 -9.83 12.26
C ILE A 259 13.34 -10.71 11.85
N PRO A 260 13.24 -11.50 10.76
CA PRO A 260 14.33 -12.33 10.27
C PRO A 260 15.43 -11.50 9.59
N GLU A 261 16.53 -12.15 9.20
CA GLU A 261 17.67 -11.47 8.54
C GLU A 261 17.32 -10.90 7.16
N GLU A 262 16.49 -11.60 6.40
CA GLU A 262 16.16 -11.29 5.01
C GLU A 262 14.66 -11.49 4.78
N THR A 263 14.11 -10.74 3.82
CA THR A 263 12.76 -10.99 3.30
C THR A 263 12.77 -12.19 2.37
N ALA A 264 11.67 -12.93 2.31
CA ALA A 264 11.46 -13.99 1.33
C ALA A 264 11.24 -13.41 -0.07
N ALA A 265 10.41 -12.37 -0.18
CA ALA A 265 10.17 -11.68 -1.44
C ALA A 265 11.27 -10.63 -1.72
N PRO A 266 11.49 -10.23 -2.98
CA PRO A 266 12.44 -9.17 -3.34
C PRO A 266 12.28 -7.92 -2.47
N SER A 267 13.39 -7.45 -1.92
CA SER A 267 13.46 -6.22 -1.15
C SER A 267 13.65 -5.01 -2.07
N VAL A 268 13.39 -3.81 -1.54
CA VAL A 268 13.72 -2.56 -2.26
C VAL A 268 15.23 -2.51 -2.49
N GLY A 269 15.62 -2.29 -3.75
CA GLY A 269 17.01 -2.32 -4.20
C GLY A 269 17.46 -3.63 -4.84
N ASP A 270 16.66 -4.71 -4.73
CA ASP A 270 16.95 -5.98 -5.40
C ASP A 270 16.54 -5.93 -6.88
N ALA A 271 17.17 -6.77 -7.69
CA ALA A 271 16.71 -7.01 -9.05
C ALA A 271 15.36 -7.74 -9.02
N ALA A 272 14.38 -7.25 -9.79
CA ALA A 272 13.11 -7.92 -9.95
C ALA A 272 13.29 -9.24 -10.73
N PRO A 273 12.71 -10.37 -10.28
CA PRO A 273 12.76 -11.61 -11.04
C PRO A 273 12.09 -11.45 -12.42
N ALA A 274 12.83 -11.77 -13.49
CA ALA A 274 12.35 -11.73 -14.87
C ALA A 274 11.58 -13.01 -15.24
N SER A 275 10.42 -13.22 -14.58
CA SER A 275 9.61 -14.43 -14.74
C SER A 275 8.85 -14.48 -16.07
N ASP A 276 8.69 -15.68 -16.62
CA ASP A 276 7.96 -15.89 -17.88
C ASP A 276 6.44 -15.97 -17.63
N SER A 277 5.77 -14.83 -17.55
CA SER A 277 4.32 -14.76 -17.40
C SER A 277 3.60 -14.80 -18.75
N ARG A 278 2.52 -15.59 -18.84
CA ARG A 278 1.68 -15.68 -20.04
C ARG A 278 1.04 -14.33 -20.39
N THR A 279 0.88 -14.09 -21.69
CA THR A 279 0.23 -12.91 -22.28
C THR A 279 -1.07 -13.28 -22.96
N ILE A 280 -1.84 -12.27 -23.38
CA ILE A 280 -3.07 -12.45 -24.16
C ILE A 280 -2.84 -13.18 -25.49
N THR A 281 -1.60 -13.24 -25.98
CA THR A 281 -1.27 -13.95 -27.22
C THR A 281 -0.98 -15.44 -27.04
N ASP A 282 -0.77 -15.88 -25.79
CA ASP A 282 -0.44 -17.26 -25.44
C ASP A 282 -1.69 -18.13 -25.21
N VAL A 283 -2.85 -17.49 -25.01
CA VAL A 283 -4.11 -18.15 -24.65
C VAL A 283 -5.20 -17.90 -25.69
N ALA A 284 -6.23 -18.75 -25.66
CA ALA A 284 -7.40 -18.56 -26.51
C ALA A 284 -8.42 -17.58 -25.91
N ASN A 285 -8.54 -17.55 -24.58
CA ASN A 285 -9.48 -16.70 -23.85
C ASN A 285 -8.77 -16.01 -22.68
N ILE A 286 -9.19 -14.80 -22.33
CA ILE A 286 -8.54 -14.02 -21.25
C ILE A 286 -8.77 -14.64 -19.86
N GLU A 287 -9.84 -15.41 -19.70
CA GLU A 287 -10.16 -16.15 -18.48
C GLU A 287 -9.10 -17.23 -18.17
N ASP A 288 -8.29 -17.63 -19.16
CA ASP A 288 -7.14 -18.51 -18.97
C ASP A 288 -5.96 -17.78 -18.30
N LEU A 289 -6.02 -16.45 -18.13
CA LEU A 289 -4.97 -15.62 -17.49
C LEU A 289 -5.39 -15.02 -16.15
N SER A 290 -6.68 -15.01 -15.83
CA SER A 290 -7.19 -14.32 -14.64
C SER A 290 -8.47 -14.94 -14.11
N THR A 291 -8.54 -15.02 -12.79
CA THR A 291 -9.74 -15.39 -12.06
C THR A 291 -10.76 -14.26 -11.98
N GLY A 292 -10.39 -13.02 -12.32
CA GLY A 292 -11.28 -11.86 -12.34
C GLY A 292 -12.51 -12.06 -13.23
N ASP A 293 -13.61 -11.41 -12.89
CA ASP A 293 -14.86 -11.47 -13.68
C ASP A 293 -14.79 -10.63 -14.95
N GLU A 294 -14.10 -9.49 -14.89
CA GLU A 294 -13.89 -8.59 -16.03
C GLU A 294 -12.40 -8.19 -16.12
N PRO A 295 -11.49 -9.11 -16.51
CA PRO A 295 -10.06 -8.79 -16.55
C PRO A 295 -9.76 -7.70 -17.60
N ASP A 296 -8.95 -6.69 -17.24
CA ASP A 296 -8.48 -5.69 -18.22
C ASP A 296 -7.45 -6.32 -19.16
N PRO A 297 -7.75 -6.46 -20.48
CA PRO A 297 -6.80 -7.02 -21.46
C PRO A 297 -5.45 -6.27 -21.51
N GLY A 298 -5.46 -5.00 -21.10
CA GLY A 298 -4.28 -4.15 -21.03
C GLY A 298 -3.20 -4.61 -20.06
N LEU A 299 -3.55 -5.42 -19.05
CA LEU A 299 -2.63 -5.93 -18.03
C LEU A 299 -1.89 -7.20 -18.48
N TYR A 300 -2.18 -7.71 -19.68
CA TYR A 300 -1.63 -8.96 -20.22
C TYR A 300 -1.00 -8.77 -21.61
N LEU A 301 -0.57 -7.54 -21.93
CA LEU A 301 0.00 -7.20 -23.24
C LEU A 301 1.48 -7.58 -23.37
N VAL A 302 2.20 -7.64 -22.24
CA VAL A 302 3.63 -7.96 -22.17
C VAL A 302 3.87 -8.98 -21.07
N SER A 303 4.88 -9.82 -21.22
CA SER A 303 5.30 -10.74 -20.16
C SER A 303 6.04 -9.95 -19.06
N LEU A 304 6.12 -10.53 -17.86
CA LEU A 304 6.84 -9.94 -16.74
C LEU A 304 8.35 -9.84 -17.04
N ALA A 305 8.93 -10.87 -17.65
CA ALA A 305 10.31 -10.86 -18.14
C ALA A 305 10.57 -9.71 -19.14
N ASP A 306 9.73 -9.57 -20.17
CA ASP A 306 9.88 -8.50 -21.16
C ASP A 306 9.69 -7.12 -20.51
N ALA A 307 8.77 -6.99 -19.56
CA ALA A 307 8.49 -5.74 -18.88
C ALA A 307 9.63 -5.27 -17.98
N VAL A 308 10.32 -6.19 -17.29
CA VAL A 308 11.52 -5.91 -16.48
C VAL A 308 12.69 -5.48 -17.37
N GLU A 309 12.84 -6.06 -18.56
CA GLU A 309 13.93 -5.74 -19.50
C GLU A 309 13.64 -4.54 -20.43
N ALA A 310 12.43 -3.96 -20.36
CA ALA A 310 11.96 -2.96 -21.31
C ALA A 310 12.65 -1.59 -21.22
N GLY A 311 13.45 -1.34 -20.18
CA GLY A 311 14.02 -0.01 -19.91
C GLY A 311 12.95 1.03 -19.51
N LYS A 312 11.84 0.57 -18.94
CA LYS A 312 10.70 1.38 -18.49
C LYS A 312 10.26 0.91 -17.10
N PRO A 313 9.72 1.80 -16.26
CA PRO A 313 9.12 1.37 -15.01
C PRO A 313 8.02 0.33 -15.23
N LEU A 314 7.84 -0.55 -14.25
CA LEU A 314 6.83 -1.60 -14.23
C LEU A 314 6.08 -1.56 -12.90
N VAL A 315 4.75 -1.66 -12.96
CA VAL A 315 3.94 -2.04 -11.81
C VAL A 315 3.40 -3.44 -12.05
N VAL A 316 3.73 -4.38 -11.16
CA VAL A 316 3.24 -5.76 -11.22
C VAL A 316 2.37 -6.06 -10.01
N VAL A 317 1.24 -6.72 -10.25
CA VAL A 317 0.29 -7.18 -9.21
C VAL A 317 0.19 -8.70 -9.28
N PHE A 318 0.36 -9.35 -8.12
CA PHE A 318 0.07 -10.75 -7.90
C PHE A 318 -1.21 -10.85 -7.07
N ALA A 319 -2.28 -11.31 -7.68
CA ALA A 319 -3.58 -11.46 -7.02
C ALA A 319 -4.45 -12.45 -7.77
N SER A 320 -5.42 -13.06 -7.10
CA SER A 320 -6.52 -13.78 -7.76
C SER A 320 -7.83 -13.05 -7.48
N PRO A 321 -8.21 -12.05 -8.31
CA PRO A 321 -9.36 -11.18 -8.02
C PRO A 321 -10.67 -11.94 -7.80
N GLY A 322 -10.84 -13.08 -8.47
CA GLY A 322 -12.03 -13.95 -8.31
C GLY A 322 -12.11 -14.70 -6.98
N PHE A 323 -11.01 -14.76 -6.22
CA PHE A 323 -10.88 -15.51 -4.97
C PHE A 323 -10.46 -14.64 -3.77
N CYS A 324 -10.65 -13.33 -3.92
CA CYS A 324 -10.34 -12.31 -2.94
C CYS A 324 -11.28 -12.35 -1.72
N THR A 325 -11.01 -13.27 -0.79
CA THR A 325 -11.95 -13.62 0.30
C THR A 325 -11.49 -13.18 1.69
N ASN A 326 -10.21 -12.87 1.86
CA ASN A 326 -9.64 -12.49 3.15
C ASN A 326 -9.71 -10.96 3.39
N ALA A 327 -9.37 -10.53 4.61
CA ALA A 327 -9.48 -9.14 5.03
C ALA A 327 -8.42 -8.20 4.42
N PHE A 328 -7.31 -8.76 3.94
CA PHE A 328 -6.21 -8.03 3.34
C PHE A 328 -6.34 -7.89 1.82
N CYS A 329 -7.10 -8.80 1.20
CA CYS A 329 -7.32 -8.84 -0.23
C CYS A 329 -8.24 -7.70 -0.71
N GLY A 330 -7.72 -6.77 -1.49
CA GLY A 330 -8.47 -5.65 -2.06
C GLY A 330 -8.61 -5.71 -3.58
N PRO A 331 -9.19 -4.67 -4.21
CA PRO A 331 -9.31 -4.58 -5.67
C PRO A 331 -7.98 -4.13 -6.31
N GLN A 332 -6.91 -4.88 -6.12
CA GLN A 332 -5.57 -4.48 -6.56
C GLN A 332 -5.40 -4.48 -8.09
N ALA A 333 -6.09 -5.39 -8.80
CA ALA A 333 -6.08 -5.41 -10.26
C ALA A 333 -6.80 -4.18 -10.86
N GLU A 334 -7.83 -3.68 -10.18
CA GLU A 334 -8.54 -2.45 -10.54
C GLU A 334 -7.66 -1.22 -10.29
N VAL A 335 -6.93 -1.17 -9.18
CA VAL A 335 -5.91 -0.12 -8.92
C VAL A 335 -4.87 -0.11 -10.04
N LEU A 336 -4.40 -1.28 -10.47
CA LEU A 336 -3.44 -1.39 -11.58
C LEU A 336 -4.03 -0.89 -12.91
N SER A 337 -5.30 -1.22 -13.18
CA SER A 337 -6.02 -0.75 -14.37
C SER A 337 -6.20 0.78 -14.36
N GLU A 338 -6.45 1.36 -13.18
CA GLU A 338 -6.55 2.81 -12.99
C GLU A 338 -5.20 3.51 -13.22
N LEU A 339 -4.10 3.00 -12.65
CA LEU A 339 -2.75 3.50 -12.92
C LEU A 339 -2.43 3.47 -14.40
N ARG A 340 -2.74 2.37 -15.09
CA ARG A 340 -2.59 2.25 -16.54
C ARG A 340 -3.39 3.31 -17.30
N SER A 341 -4.61 3.60 -16.86
CA SER A 341 -5.45 4.65 -17.46
C SER A 341 -4.85 6.05 -17.29
N ILE A 342 -4.25 6.33 -16.13
CA ILE A 342 -3.65 7.63 -15.79
C ILE A 342 -2.32 7.84 -16.52
N TYR A 343 -1.42 6.88 -16.43
CA TYR A 343 -0.02 7.00 -16.86
C TYR A 343 0.25 6.42 -18.25
N GLY A 344 -0.65 5.60 -18.79
CA GLY A 344 -0.55 5.03 -20.14
C GLY A 344 0.81 4.38 -20.39
N ASP A 345 1.41 4.66 -21.54
CA ASP A 345 2.69 4.08 -21.96
C ASP A 345 3.91 4.58 -21.16
N ALA A 346 3.76 5.39 -20.11
CA ALA A 346 4.89 5.81 -19.28
C ALA A 346 5.50 4.64 -18.48
N ALA A 347 4.71 3.62 -18.16
CA ALA A 347 5.14 2.41 -17.46
C ALA A 347 4.53 1.15 -18.11
N ASN A 348 4.97 -0.02 -17.66
CA ASN A 348 4.38 -1.32 -17.95
C ASN A 348 3.47 -1.74 -16.79
N TYR A 349 2.41 -2.49 -17.08
CA TYR A 349 1.47 -2.99 -16.06
C TYR A 349 1.21 -4.45 -16.32
N VAL A 350 1.50 -5.30 -15.34
CA VAL A 350 1.36 -6.74 -15.46
C VAL A 350 0.55 -7.27 -14.29
N HIS A 351 -0.51 -8.03 -14.59
CA HIS A 351 -1.19 -8.82 -13.58
C HIS A 351 -0.80 -10.29 -13.74
N VAL A 352 -0.37 -10.91 -12.65
CA VAL A 352 -0.12 -12.34 -12.55
C VAL A 352 -1.16 -12.94 -11.62
N ASP A 353 -1.99 -13.85 -12.14
CA ASP A 353 -2.90 -14.61 -11.27
C ASP A 353 -2.12 -15.62 -10.43
N LEU A 354 -2.55 -15.87 -9.20
CA LEU A 354 -1.90 -16.85 -8.32
C LEU A 354 -1.99 -18.28 -8.87
N TYR A 355 -2.91 -18.53 -9.81
CA TYR A 355 -3.12 -19.86 -10.39
C TYR A 355 -2.67 -19.95 -11.85
N GLU A 356 -2.06 -21.08 -12.21
CA GLU A 356 -1.74 -21.46 -13.59
C GLU A 356 -3.00 -21.86 -14.38
N ASN A 357 -4.08 -22.29 -13.70
CA ASN A 357 -5.33 -22.76 -14.30
C ASN A 357 -6.57 -21.91 -13.91
N PRO A 358 -6.55 -20.58 -14.01
CA PRO A 358 -7.56 -19.71 -13.40
C PRO A 358 -9.00 -19.98 -13.88
N ALA A 359 -9.20 -20.22 -15.18
CA ALA A 359 -10.50 -20.58 -15.75
C ALA A 359 -11.09 -21.85 -15.12
N GLU A 360 -10.25 -22.86 -14.86
CA GLU A 360 -10.69 -24.13 -14.27
C GLU A 360 -11.02 -23.96 -12.79
N VAL A 361 -10.23 -23.18 -12.06
CA VAL A 361 -10.49 -22.87 -10.64
C VAL A 361 -11.81 -22.14 -10.48
N LYS A 362 -12.15 -21.18 -11.37
CA LYS A 362 -13.49 -20.55 -11.39
C LYS A 362 -14.64 -21.54 -11.58
N LEU A 363 -14.38 -22.69 -12.20
CA LEU A 363 -15.35 -23.77 -12.39
C LEU A 363 -15.31 -24.83 -11.28
N GLY A 364 -14.50 -24.63 -10.24
CA GLY A 364 -14.38 -25.51 -9.08
C GLY A 364 -13.39 -26.66 -9.24
N ALA A 365 -12.44 -26.56 -10.19
CA ALA A 365 -11.29 -27.46 -10.24
C ALA A 365 -10.31 -27.18 -9.10
N ASP A 366 -9.42 -28.15 -8.83
CA ASP A 366 -8.34 -27.96 -7.86
C ASP A 366 -7.38 -26.86 -8.37
N PRO A 367 -6.99 -25.89 -7.52
CA PRO A 367 -6.06 -24.84 -7.88
C PRO A 367 -4.65 -25.38 -8.10
N ILE A 368 -3.98 -24.90 -9.15
CA ILE A 368 -2.57 -25.13 -9.42
C ILE A 368 -1.89 -23.78 -9.29
N GLU A 369 -1.07 -23.58 -8.26
CA GLU A 369 -0.32 -22.33 -8.08
C GLU A 369 0.65 -22.11 -9.23
N THR A 370 0.79 -20.85 -9.66
CA THR A 370 1.77 -20.49 -10.67
C THR A 370 3.19 -20.60 -10.08
N PRO A 371 4.18 -21.15 -10.82
CA PRO A 371 5.56 -21.22 -10.33
C PRO A 371 6.20 -19.84 -10.10
N ILE A 372 5.62 -18.78 -10.67
CA ILE A 372 6.09 -17.40 -10.51
C ILE A 372 6.06 -16.96 -9.04
N LEU A 373 5.12 -17.48 -8.23
CA LEU A 373 5.08 -17.17 -6.79
C LEU A 373 6.36 -17.64 -6.09
N GLU A 374 6.87 -18.83 -6.44
CA GLU A 374 8.14 -19.35 -5.89
C GLU A 374 9.33 -18.53 -6.38
N GLU A 375 9.35 -18.13 -7.66
CA GLU A 375 10.42 -17.29 -8.23
C GLU A 375 10.51 -15.91 -7.55
N TRP A 376 9.38 -15.39 -7.07
CA TRP A 376 9.27 -14.13 -6.35
C TRP A 376 9.25 -14.28 -4.82
N GLY A 377 9.37 -15.50 -4.28
CA GLY A 377 9.33 -15.74 -2.83
C GLY A 377 8.03 -15.31 -2.14
N LEU A 378 6.90 -15.36 -2.86
CA LEU A 378 5.60 -14.90 -2.35
C LEU A 378 4.90 -16.03 -1.60
N HIS A 379 4.59 -15.78 -0.32
CA HIS A 379 3.92 -16.74 0.56
C HIS A 379 2.53 -16.29 1.01
N THR A 380 2.12 -15.09 0.62
CA THR A 380 0.79 -14.52 0.87
C THR A 380 0.15 -14.12 -0.46
N GLY A 381 -1.17 -13.98 -0.47
CA GLY A 381 -1.95 -13.97 -1.71
C GLY A 381 -2.23 -12.61 -2.36
N GLU A 382 -1.61 -11.52 -1.90
CA GLU A 382 -1.76 -10.23 -2.58
C GLU A 382 -0.48 -9.40 -2.45
N TRP A 383 0.12 -9.10 -3.60
CA TRP A 383 1.36 -8.33 -3.67
C TRP A 383 1.33 -7.33 -4.82
N THR A 384 1.97 -6.19 -4.60
CA THR A 384 2.27 -5.20 -5.64
C THR A 384 3.73 -4.80 -5.56
N PHE A 385 4.40 -4.73 -6.70
CA PHE A 385 5.76 -4.19 -6.81
C PHE A 385 5.80 -3.06 -7.82
N VAL A 386 6.58 -2.04 -7.51
CA VAL A 386 7.00 -1.01 -8.45
C VAL A 386 8.48 -1.22 -8.73
N VAL A 387 8.81 -1.44 -10.00
CA VAL A 387 10.16 -1.69 -10.50
C VAL A 387 10.57 -0.51 -11.37
N ASN A 388 11.78 0.00 -11.17
CA ASN A 388 12.30 1.12 -11.95
C ASN A 388 12.75 0.68 -13.36
N ALA A 389 13.19 1.65 -14.17
CA ALA A 389 13.61 1.38 -15.55
C ALA A 389 14.86 0.49 -15.69
N ASP A 390 15.62 0.30 -14.61
CA ASP A 390 16.81 -0.58 -14.58
C ASP A 390 16.46 -2.02 -14.16
N GLY A 391 15.17 -2.33 -13.93
CA GLY A 391 14.73 -3.64 -13.47
C GLY A 391 14.95 -3.88 -11.97
N VAL A 392 15.09 -2.80 -11.18
CA VAL A 392 15.30 -2.87 -9.73
C VAL A 392 14.01 -2.51 -8.99
N VAL A 393 13.67 -3.29 -7.97
CA VAL A 393 12.51 -3.04 -7.11
C VAL A 393 12.68 -1.71 -6.38
N ALA A 394 11.77 -0.77 -6.63
CA ALA A 394 11.75 0.54 -6.01
C ALA A 394 10.74 0.63 -4.86
N ALA A 395 9.65 -0.12 -4.93
CA ALA A 395 8.70 -0.28 -3.84
C ALA A 395 8.06 -1.67 -3.89
N ARG A 396 7.65 -2.15 -2.72
CA ARG A 396 6.93 -3.41 -2.54
C ARG A 396 5.79 -3.21 -1.56
N PHE A 397 4.67 -3.87 -1.80
CA PHE A 397 3.48 -3.81 -0.97
C PHE A 397 2.93 -5.23 -0.82
N GLU A 398 2.92 -5.72 0.40
CA GLU A 398 2.20 -6.93 0.81
C GLU A 398 0.81 -6.52 1.32
N ALA A 399 -0.20 -7.34 1.02
CA ALA A 399 -1.62 -7.00 1.10
C ALA A 399 -2.02 -5.83 0.17
N PHE A 400 -3.30 -5.46 0.18
CA PHE A 400 -3.80 -4.36 -0.62
C PHE A 400 -3.00 -3.07 -0.40
N ALA A 401 -2.74 -2.38 -1.50
CA ALA A 401 -2.12 -1.07 -1.53
C ALA A 401 -3.08 -0.10 -2.25
N PRO A 402 -3.62 0.90 -1.52
CA PRO A 402 -4.43 1.96 -2.11
C PRO A 402 -3.73 2.63 -3.29
N LEU A 403 -4.54 3.17 -4.21
CA LEU A 403 -4.06 3.84 -5.42
C LEU A 403 -2.99 4.89 -5.12
N ASP A 404 -3.21 5.74 -4.12
CA ASP A 404 -2.29 6.82 -3.76
C ASP A 404 -0.94 6.33 -3.25
N GLU A 405 -0.89 5.19 -2.54
CA GLU A 405 0.37 4.57 -2.12
C GLU A 405 1.19 4.07 -3.32
N VAL A 406 0.55 3.31 -4.23
CA VAL A 406 1.22 2.75 -5.40
C VAL A 406 1.59 3.85 -6.41
N GLU A 407 0.69 4.82 -6.62
CA GLU A 407 0.92 5.97 -7.49
C GLU A 407 2.11 6.80 -7.00
N THR A 408 2.23 7.04 -5.69
CA THR A 408 3.38 7.78 -5.13
C THR A 408 4.70 7.08 -5.46
N ALA A 409 4.76 5.76 -5.30
CA ALA A 409 5.96 4.99 -5.64
C ALA A 409 6.25 5.00 -7.15
N LEU A 410 5.21 4.88 -7.99
CA LEU A 410 5.33 4.95 -9.44
C LEU A 410 5.82 6.34 -9.90
N ALA A 411 5.28 7.41 -9.34
CA ALA A 411 5.67 8.79 -9.67
C ALA A 411 7.16 9.02 -9.40
N ILE A 412 7.69 8.51 -8.27
CA ILE A 412 9.11 8.61 -7.94
C ILE A 412 9.99 7.99 -9.04
N VAL A 413 9.68 6.77 -9.50
CA VAL A 413 10.50 6.10 -10.52
C VAL A 413 10.32 6.67 -11.93
N LEU A 414 9.24 7.40 -12.18
CA LEU A 414 9.00 8.11 -13.44
C LEU A 414 9.80 9.41 -13.56
N GLU A 415 10.17 10.03 -12.44
CA GLU A 415 10.94 11.27 -12.42
C GLU A 415 12.46 11.07 -12.63
N GLY A 416 12.96 9.84 -12.47
CA GLY A 416 14.38 9.48 -12.56
C GLY A 416 15.11 9.64 -11.23
#